data_AF-A0AAE4RG95-F1
#
_entry.id   AF-A0AAE4RG95-F1
#
_cell.length_a   1.000
_cell.length_b   1.000
_cell.length_c   1.000
_cell.angle_alpha   90.00
_cell.angle_beta   90.00
_cell.angle_gamma   90.00
#
_symmetry.space_group_name_H-M   'P 1'
#
loop_
_entity.id
_entity.type
_entity.pdbx_description
1 polymer ?
#
loop_
_entity_poly.entity_id
_entity_poly.type
_entity_poly.pdbx_seq_one_letter_code
_entity_poly.pdbx_strand_id
1 'polypeptide(L)'
;MTAAALHTCQKPRPQGRGALAVAGRAKLRAALTERAAPCGCDCDCCRCNPDPLTDLEAQRALRHVTNYAAVAYALGEVVLVGCRDCDGCGGWVPTFIEAAHR
;
A
#
# COMPACT_ATOMS: atom_id res chain seq x y z
N MET A 1 -1.58 -25.83 -10.64
CA MET A 1 -2.76 -25.00 -10.29
C MET A 1 -2.25 -23.62 -9.93
N THR A 2 -2.20 -22.70 -10.89
CA THR A 2 -1.61 -21.36 -10.72
C THR A 2 -2.71 -20.38 -10.34
N ALA A 3 -2.67 -19.86 -9.12
CA ALA A 3 -3.58 -18.79 -8.70
C ALA A 3 -3.18 -17.49 -9.42
N ALA A 4 -3.91 -17.14 -10.48
CA ALA A 4 -3.89 -15.79 -11.01
C ALA A 4 -4.59 -14.87 -9.98
N ALA A 5 -3.80 -14.27 -9.08
CA ALA A 5 -4.29 -13.21 -8.22
C ALA A 5 -4.64 -12.00 -9.11
N LEU A 6 -5.92 -11.90 -9.45
CA LEU A 6 -6.54 -10.93 -10.35
C LEU A 6 -5.86 -9.54 -10.33
N HIS A 7 -5.31 -9.15 -11.48
CA HIS A 7 -4.87 -7.77 -11.82
C HIS A 7 -6.05 -6.80 -12.00
N THR A 8 -7.27 -7.26 -11.73
CA THR A 8 -8.49 -6.50 -11.96
C THR A 8 -8.89 -5.74 -10.70
N CYS A 9 -9.09 -4.44 -10.88
CA CYS A 9 -9.69 -3.55 -9.87
C CYS A 9 -10.99 -4.18 -9.33
N GLN A 10 -10.97 -4.60 -8.07
CA GLN A 10 -12.20 -5.03 -7.41
C GLN A 10 -13.05 -3.79 -7.17
N LYS A 11 -14.34 -3.82 -7.58
CA LYS A 11 -15.30 -2.76 -7.25
C LYS A 11 -15.20 -2.45 -5.75
N PRO A 12 -15.14 -1.17 -5.34
CA PRO A 12 -15.10 -0.80 -3.94
C PRO A 12 -16.28 -1.43 -3.21
N ARG A 13 -16.05 -2.50 -2.45
CA ARG A 13 -17.04 -3.00 -1.51
C ARG A 13 -17.02 -2.07 -0.31
N PRO A 14 -18.17 -1.78 0.33
CA PRO A 14 -18.18 -1.06 1.59
C PRO A 14 -17.29 -1.83 2.58
N GLN A 15 -16.11 -1.28 2.80
CA GLN A 15 -15.14 -1.77 3.75
C GLN A 15 -15.72 -1.50 5.13
N GLY A 16 -16.00 -2.56 5.91
CA GLY A 16 -16.56 -2.43 7.27
C GLY A 16 -15.78 -1.41 8.11
N ARG A 17 -16.51 -0.64 8.95
CA ARG A 17 -16.00 0.49 9.74
C ARG A 17 -15.24 0.05 11.01
N GLY A 18 -14.34 -0.92 10.92
CA GLY A 18 -13.50 -1.29 12.06
C GLY A 18 -12.49 -0.18 12.37
N ALA A 19 -12.44 0.31 13.60
CA ALA A 19 -11.54 1.40 14.00
C ALA A 19 -10.07 1.10 13.65
N LEU A 20 -9.64 -0.16 13.79
CA LEU A 20 -8.30 -0.60 13.39
C LEU A 20 -8.05 -0.53 11.88
N ALA A 21 -9.04 -0.87 11.05
CA ALA A 21 -8.91 -0.74 9.61
C ALA A 21 -8.81 0.73 9.19
N VAL A 22 -9.51 1.64 9.88
CA VAL A 22 -9.40 3.08 9.65
C VAL A 22 -8.01 3.59 10.05
N ALA A 23 -7.52 3.21 11.22
CA ALA A 23 -6.17 3.56 11.69
C ALA A 23 -5.09 3.04 10.73
N GLY A 24 -5.22 1.80 10.26
CA GLY A 24 -4.32 1.21 9.27
C GLY A 24 -4.28 1.97 7.95
N ARG A 25 -5.45 2.37 7.42
CA ARG A 25 -5.53 3.19 6.20
C ARG A 25 -4.92 4.57 6.40
N ALA A 26 -5.12 5.20 7.55
CA ALA A 26 -4.50 6.49 7.86
C ALA A 26 -2.97 6.38 7.92
N LYS A 27 -2.45 5.34 8.59
CA LYS A 27 -1.01 5.03 8.64
C LYS A 27 -0.44 4.74 7.26
N LEU A 28 -1.16 3.99 6.41
CA LEU A 28 -0.77 3.73 5.02
C LEU A 28 -0.76 4.99 4.19
N ARG A 29 -1.76 5.86 4.34
CA ARG A 29 -1.81 7.14 3.64
C ARG A 29 -0.57 7.97 3.94
N ALA A 30 -0.25 8.14 5.22
CA ALA A 30 0.95 8.85 5.65
C ALA A 30 2.20 8.26 4.99
N ALA A 31 2.38 6.94 5.07
CA ALA A 31 3.54 6.26 4.47
C ALA A 31 3.64 6.42 2.94
N LEU A 32 2.51 6.50 2.22
CA LEU A 32 2.50 6.68 0.76
C LEU A 32 2.78 8.12 0.34
N THR A 33 2.42 9.10 1.18
CA THR A 33 2.60 10.54 0.90
C THR A 33 3.88 11.11 1.51
N GLU A 34 4.52 10.38 2.42
CA GLU A 34 5.82 10.74 2.98
C GLU A 34 6.92 10.25 2.03
N ARG A 35 7.93 11.11 1.80
CA ARG A 35 9.11 10.73 1.03
C ARG A 35 9.82 9.60 1.78
N ALA A 36 10.08 8.50 1.08
CA ALA A 36 10.87 7.41 1.63
C ALA A 36 12.23 7.95 2.09
N ALA A 37 12.73 7.46 3.22
CA ALA A 37 14.10 7.76 3.62
C ALA A 37 15.03 7.32 2.47
N PRO A 38 16.05 8.12 2.12
CA PRO A 38 16.99 7.73 1.09
C PRO A 38 17.56 6.36 1.44
N CYS A 39 17.58 5.44 0.47
CA CYS A 39 18.38 4.23 0.64
C CYS A 39 19.82 4.67 0.93
N GLY A 40 20.57 3.92 1.75
CA GLY A 40 21.99 4.20 2.00
C GLY A 40 22.89 4.03 0.75
N CYS A 41 22.30 4.01 -0.44
CA CYS A 41 22.98 4.06 -1.71
C CYS A 41 23.06 5.51 -2.21
N ASP A 42 24.26 5.95 -2.62
CA ASP A 42 24.52 7.26 -3.23
C ASP A 42 23.89 7.43 -4.65
N CYS A 43 22.87 6.65 -4.98
CA CYS A 43 22.09 6.80 -6.22
C CYS A 43 20.90 7.74 -5.99
N ASP A 44 20.94 8.93 -6.58
CA ASP A 44 19.77 9.81 -6.71
C ASP A 44 18.83 9.35 -7.85
N CYS A 45 18.72 8.02 -8.06
CA CYS A 45 17.83 7.50 -9.08
C CYS A 45 16.44 7.26 -8.49
N CYS A 46 15.40 7.56 -9.28
CA CYS A 46 14.00 7.42 -8.89
C CYS A 46 13.60 5.99 -8.43
N ARG A 47 14.47 5.00 -8.65
CA ARG A 47 14.30 3.61 -8.20
C ARG A 47 14.72 3.42 -6.73
N CYS A 48 15.71 4.19 -6.29
CA CYS A 48 16.27 4.20 -4.94
C CYS A 48 15.42 5.06 -3.98
N ASN A 49 14.82 6.13 -4.52
CA ASN A 49 13.97 7.06 -3.78
C ASN A 49 12.81 7.52 -4.68
N PRO A 50 11.73 6.73 -4.81
CA PRO A 50 10.58 7.14 -5.59
C PRO A 50 9.93 8.37 -4.95
N ASP A 51 9.42 9.27 -5.79
CA ASP A 51 8.67 10.41 -5.28
C ASP A 51 7.43 9.91 -4.52
N PRO A 52 7.08 10.58 -3.40
CA PRO A 52 5.86 10.25 -2.67
C PRO A 52 4.64 10.44 -3.57
N LEU A 53 3.63 9.60 -3.35
CA LEU A 53 2.36 9.75 -4.04
C LEU A 53 1.69 11.05 -3.59
N THR A 54 0.96 11.68 -4.50
CA THR A 54 0.03 12.73 -4.09
C THR A 54 -1.07 12.16 -3.21
N ASP A 55 -1.70 13.02 -2.41
CA ASP A 55 -2.81 12.64 -1.56
C ASP A 55 -3.95 11.92 -2.32
N LEU A 56 -4.25 12.39 -3.54
CA LEU A 56 -5.25 11.79 -4.40
C LEU A 56 -4.84 10.40 -4.88
N GLU A 57 -3.58 10.21 -5.26
CA GLU A 57 -3.04 8.90 -5.66
C GLU A 57 -3.02 7.93 -4.48
N ALA A 58 -2.63 8.37 -3.29
CA ALA A 58 -2.68 7.57 -2.08
C ALA A 58 -4.13 7.14 -1.77
N GLN A 59 -5.10 8.06 -1.86
CA GLN A 59 -6.53 7.72 -1.69
C GLN A 59 -7.01 6.70 -2.73
N ARG A 60 -6.57 6.81 -3.99
CA ARG A 60 -6.88 5.82 -5.04
C ARG A 60 -6.25 4.47 -4.70
N ALA A 61 -5.01 4.46 -4.23
CA ALA A 61 -4.30 3.25 -3.84
C ALA A 61 -4.98 2.51 -2.69
N LEU A 62 -5.47 3.25 -1.69
CA LEU A 62 -6.19 2.69 -0.55
C LEU A 62 -7.49 1.99 -0.93
N ARG A 63 -8.05 2.23 -2.12
CA ARG A 63 -9.23 1.47 -2.61
C ARG A 63 -8.89 0.01 -2.86
N HIS A 64 -7.63 -0.32 -3.12
CA HIS A 64 -7.15 -1.69 -3.31
C HIS A 64 -6.80 -2.40 -1.99
N VAL A 65 -6.76 -1.68 -0.87
CA VAL A 65 -6.42 -2.25 0.43
C VAL A 65 -7.67 -2.86 1.06
N THR A 66 -7.61 -4.16 1.37
CA THR A 66 -8.69 -4.85 2.09
C THR A 66 -8.69 -4.44 3.57
N ASN A 67 -9.80 -4.66 4.28
CA ASN A 67 -9.83 -4.42 5.73
C ASN A 67 -8.83 -5.27 6.49
N TYR A 68 -8.65 -6.52 6.06
CA TYR A 68 -7.66 -7.41 6.65
C TYR A 68 -6.24 -6.83 6.54
N ALA A 69 -5.83 -6.43 5.32
CA ALA A 69 -4.51 -5.84 5.10
C ALA A 69 -4.33 -4.52 5.86
N ALA A 70 -5.38 -3.68 5.93
CA ALA A 70 -5.35 -2.46 6.73
C ALA A 70 -5.15 -2.75 8.23
N VAL A 71 -5.86 -3.75 8.78
CA VAL A 71 -5.70 -4.16 10.18
C VAL A 71 -4.30 -4.73 10.42
N ALA A 72 -3.83 -5.66 9.59
CA ALA A 72 -2.50 -6.25 9.71
C ALA A 72 -1.40 -5.17 9.68
N TYR A 73 -1.53 -4.17 8.81
CA TYR A 73 -0.59 -3.04 8.77
C TYR A 73 -0.68 -2.12 10.00
N ALA A 74 -1.89 -1.93 10.54
CA ALA A 74 -2.08 -1.20 11.79
C ALA A 74 -1.38 -1.90 12.97
N LEU A 75 -1.49 -3.23 13.03
CA LEU A 75 -0.89 -4.08 14.06
C LEU A 75 0.62 -4.30 13.87
N GLY A 76 1.17 -3.95 12.70
CA GLY A 76 2.57 -4.17 12.36
C GLY A 76 2.89 -5.62 11.98
N GLU A 77 1.88 -6.42 11.67
CA GLU A 77 2.03 -7.80 11.17
C GLU A 77 2.56 -7.83 9.72
N VAL A 78 2.30 -6.76 8.97
CA VAL A 78 2.83 -6.58 7.61
C VAL A 78 3.46 -5.20 7.45
N VAL A 79 4.41 -5.11 6.52
CA VAL A 79 5.08 -3.87 6.11
C VAL A 79 4.82 -3.59 4.64
N LEU A 80 4.70 -2.30 4.29
CA LEU A 80 4.59 -1.84 2.92
C LEU A 80 5.97 -1.89 2.26
N VAL A 81 6.09 -2.59 1.14
CA VAL A 81 7.36 -2.71 0.39
C VAL A 81 7.35 -1.97 -0.94
N GLY A 82 6.18 -1.49 -1.35
CA GLY A 82 6.04 -0.71 -2.57
C GLY A 82 4.62 -0.75 -3.12
N CYS A 83 4.47 -0.20 -4.33
CA CYS A 83 3.25 -0.25 -5.09
C CYS A 83 3.52 -0.86 -6.47
N ARG A 84 2.48 -1.44 -7.08
CA ARG A 84 2.49 -1.86 -8.48
C ARG A 84 1.32 -1.22 -9.21
N ASP A 85 1.38 -1.15 -10.54
CA ASP A 85 0.27 -0.65 -11.35
C ASP A 85 -0.95 -1.58 -11.31
N CYS A 86 -2.14 -0.99 -11.37
CA CYS A 86 -3.40 -1.70 -11.56
C CYS A 86 -3.82 -1.61 -13.03
N ASP A 87 -3.81 -2.73 -13.74
CA ASP A 87 -4.22 -2.82 -15.15
C ASP A 87 -5.69 -2.42 -15.39
N GLY A 88 -6.51 -2.45 -14.33
CA GLY A 88 -7.94 -2.13 -14.43
C GLY A 88 -8.29 -0.64 -14.27
N CYS A 89 -7.51 0.14 -13.51
CA CYS A 89 -7.85 1.55 -13.23
C CYS A 89 -6.66 2.52 -13.36
N GLY A 90 -5.46 2.03 -13.68
CA GLY A 90 -4.24 2.83 -13.72
C GLY A 90 -3.82 3.38 -12.35
N GLY A 91 -4.38 2.86 -11.26
CA GLY A 91 -4.04 3.24 -9.90
C GLY A 91 -2.94 2.37 -9.31
N TRP A 92 -2.33 2.85 -8.22
CA TRP A 92 -1.33 2.11 -7.48
C TRP A 92 -1.95 1.04 -6.57
N VAL A 93 -1.41 -0.17 -6.57
CA VAL A 93 -1.80 -1.26 -5.66
C VAL A 93 -0.70 -1.47 -4.63
N PRO A 94 -0.95 -1.16 -3.34
CA PRO A 94 0.02 -1.40 -2.28
C PRO A 94 0.39 -2.89 -2.17
N THR A 95 1.67 -3.16 -1.98
CA THR A 95 2.23 -4.50 -1.83
C THR A 95 2.83 -4.65 -0.45
N PHE A 96 2.50 -5.76 0.21
CA PHE A 96 2.86 -6.04 1.59
C PHE A 96 3.67 -7.34 1.70
N ILE A 97 4.56 -7.39 2.68
CA ILE A 97 5.17 -8.64 3.17
C ILE A 97 4.92 -8.76 4.67
N GLU A 98 5.00 -9.98 5.20
CA GLU A 98 4.98 -10.20 6.64
C GLU A 98 6.16 -9.48 7.30
N ALA A 99 5.91 -8.86 8.46
CA ALA A 99 6.98 -8.30 9.26
C ALA A 99 7.83 -9.46 9.80
N ALA A 100 9.16 -9.35 9.72
CA ALA A 100 10.03 -10.32 10.36
C ALA A 100 9.82 -10.24 11.87
N HIS A 101 9.15 -11.24 12.45
CA HIS A 101 9.08 -11.41 13.89
C HIS A 101 10.51 -11.59 14.43
N ARG A 102 10.96 -10.67 15.29
CA ARG A 102 12.17 -10.84 16.10
C ARG A 102 11.82 -11.50 17.42
#